data_AF-A0A1G2RV64-F1
#
_entry.id   AF-A0A1G2RV64-F1
#
_cell.length_a   1.000
_cell.length_b   1.000
_cell.length_c   1.000
_cell.angle_alpha   90.00
_cell.angle_beta   90.00
_cell.angle_gamma   90.00
#
_symmetry.space_group_name_H-M   'P 1'
#
loop_
_entity.id
_entity.type
_entity.pdbx_description
1 polymer ?
#
loop_
_entity_poly.entity_id
_entity_poly.type
_entity_poly.pdbx_seq_one_letter_code
_entity_poly.pdbx_strand_id
1 'polypeptide(L)'
;MRLKDIIDDFNILKRCREYSLPLWQCPKFLFLTMGVVIIVGLSIVNLALVNNYIESPEVVALTALILTAISLVIAFVTTQVLENLASVSRMKSEFISIVSHQLRSPLSNLKWAIELLMSGRLGKVEEKQTEYFHILKENSARMHELISDLLVISHMETAGFFSKKTPFSLTELTK
;
A
#
# COMPACT_ATOMS: atom_id res chain seq x y z
N MET A 1 12.82 -13.78 31.08
CA MET A 1 12.43 -13.52 29.67
C MET A 1 11.09 -14.20 29.46
N ARG A 2 9.99 -13.44 29.27
CA ARG A 2 8.62 -13.96 29.44
C ARG A 2 8.12 -14.59 28.14
N LEU A 3 7.52 -15.78 28.25
CA LEU A 3 6.86 -16.54 27.17
C LEU A 3 5.85 -15.72 26.33
N LYS A 4 5.32 -14.65 26.92
CA LYS A 4 4.39 -13.69 26.30
C LYS A 4 5.02 -12.92 25.14
N ASP A 5 6.30 -12.61 25.22
CA ASP A 5 7.03 -11.86 24.18
C ASP A 5 7.24 -12.72 22.93
N ILE A 6 7.40 -14.05 23.10
CA ILE A 6 7.52 -15.02 21.99
C ILE A 6 6.17 -15.21 21.28
N ILE A 7 5.07 -15.23 22.04
CA ILE A 7 3.71 -15.40 21.50
C ILE A 7 3.25 -14.15 20.75
N ASP A 8 3.60 -12.95 21.23
CA ASP A 8 3.31 -11.71 20.48
C ASP A 8 4.15 -11.59 19.20
N ASP A 9 5.36 -12.14 19.17
CA ASP A 9 6.19 -12.20 17.96
C ASP A 9 5.65 -13.19 16.91
N PHE A 10 4.88 -14.18 17.36
CA PHE A 10 4.09 -15.11 16.53
C PHE A 10 2.68 -14.60 16.18
N ASN A 11 2.32 -13.37 16.54
CA ASN A 11 1.04 -12.77 16.17
C ASN A 11 1.08 -12.28 14.71
N ILE A 12 1.30 -13.24 13.80
CA ILE A 12 1.50 -13.12 12.35
C ILE A 12 0.38 -12.30 11.69
N LEU A 13 -0.85 -12.48 12.17
CA LEU A 13 -2.03 -11.76 11.69
C LEU A 13 -2.03 -10.28 12.04
N LYS A 14 -1.42 -9.88 13.17
CA LYS A 14 -1.47 -8.51 13.66
C LYS A 14 -0.46 -7.63 12.91
N ARG A 15 0.77 -8.13 12.69
CA ARG A 15 1.78 -7.44 11.86
C ARG A 15 1.40 -7.37 10.38
N CYS A 16 0.78 -8.41 9.81
CA CYS A 16 0.32 -8.32 8.42
C CYS A 16 -0.83 -7.35 8.20
N ARG A 17 -1.70 -7.20 9.21
CA ARG A 17 -2.78 -6.21 9.21
C ARG A 17 -2.24 -4.77 9.32
N GLU A 18 -1.06 -4.58 9.89
CA GLU A 18 -0.37 -3.29 9.99
C GLU A 18 0.20 -2.81 8.64
N TYR A 19 0.44 -3.73 7.70
CA TYR A 19 0.88 -3.43 6.33
C TYR A 19 -0.24 -3.56 5.28
N SER A 20 -1.49 -3.79 5.69
CA SER A 20 -2.65 -3.94 4.78
C SER A 20 -2.46 -5.01 3.69
N LEU A 21 -1.60 -6.00 3.92
CA LEU A 21 -1.28 -7.04 2.94
C LEU A 21 -2.25 -8.23 3.06
N PRO A 22 -2.72 -8.83 1.94
CA PRO A 22 -3.45 -10.09 1.98
C PRO A 22 -2.59 -11.20 2.60
N LEU A 23 -3.23 -12.14 3.32
CA LEU A 23 -2.54 -13.21 4.07
C LEU A 23 -1.49 -13.98 3.25
N TRP A 24 -1.69 -14.13 1.94
CA TRP A 24 -0.79 -14.82 1.01
C TRP A 24 0.51 -14.08 0.69
N GLN A 25 0.60 -12.78 0.96
CA GLN A 25 1.82 -11.96 0.77
C GLN A 25 2.62 -11.76 2.06
N CYS A 26 2.21 -12.38 3.16
CA CYS A 26 2.92 -12.33 4.42
C CYS A 26 4.18 -13.21 4.39
N PRO A 27 5.38 -12.69 4.71
CA PRO A 27 6.62 -13.49 4.71
C PRO A 27 6.54 -14.74 5.60
N LYS A 28 5.92 -14.62 6.78
CA LYS A 28 5.73 -15.75 7.71
C LYS A 28 4.68 -16.76 7.23
N PHE A 29 3.66 -16.33 6.47
CA PHE A 29 2.68 -17.24 5.86
C PHE A 29 3.28 -17.95 4.66
N LEU A 30 4.10 -17.26 3.85
CA LEU A 30 4.87 -17.84 2.75
C LEU A 30 5.79 -18.96 3.24
N PHE A 31 6.45 -18.78 4.38
CA PHE A 31 7.25 -19.83 4.99
C PHE A 31 6.42 -21.07 5.36
N LEU A 32 5.20 -20.85 5.86
CA LEU A 32 4.26 -21.91 6.25
C LEU A 32 3.71 -22.66 5.03
N THR A 33 3.37 -21.95 3.94
CA THR A 33 2.93 -22.57 2.69
C THR A 33 4.06 -23.30 1.97
N MET A 34 5.27 -22.75 1.97
CA MET A 34 6.47 -23.42 1.44
C MET A 34 6.75 -24.73 2.19
N GLY A 35 6.60 -24.76 3.52
CA GLY A 35 6.72 -25.98 4.31
C GLY A 35 5.74 -27.07 3.86
N VAL A 36 4.48 -26.72 3.60
CA VAL A 36 3.47 -27.65 3.08
C VAL A 36 3.84 -28.15 1.68
N VAL A 37 4.31 -27.26 0.79
CA VAL A 37 4.76 -27.64 -0.57
C VAL A 37 5.93 -28.61 -0.52
N ILE A 38 6.90 -28.40 0.38
CA ILE A 38 8.04 -29.32 0.56
C ILE A 38 7.57 -30.68 1.06
N ILE A 39 6.71 -30.73 2.08
CA ILE A 39 6.17 -31.99 2.64
C ILE A 39 5.39 -32.77 1.57
N VAL A 40 4.49 -32.10 0.87
CA VAL A 40 3.66 -32.71 -0.18
C VAL A 40 4.53 -33.14 -1.37
N GLY A 41 5.48 -32.31 -1.80
CA GLY A 41 6.42 -32.64 -2.87
C GLY A 41 7.27 -33.86 -2.54
N LEU A 42 7.77 -33.96 -1.30
CA LEU A 42 8.51 -35.13 -0.83
C LEU A 42 7.64 -36.38 -0.78
N SER A 43 6.41 -36.29 -0.27
CA SER A 43 5.48 -37.42 -0.24
C SER A 43 5.09 -37.89 -1.65
N ILE A 44 4.89 -36.97 -2.61
CA ILE A 44 4.55 -37.31 -4.00
C ILE A 44 5.74 -37.93 -4.73
N VAL A 45 6.94 -37.34 -4.61
CA VAL A 45 8.16 -37.88 -5.23
C VAL A 45 8.48 -39.27 -4.65
N ASN A 46 8.33 -39.45 -3.34
CA ASN A 46 8.50 -40.74 -2.69
C ASN A 46 7.49 -41.78 -3.22
N LEU A 47 6.20 -41.44 -3.30
CA LEU A 47 5.16 -42.32 -3.84
C LEU A 47 5.37 -42.66 -5.33
N ALA A 48 5.87 -41.71 -6.12
CA ALA A 48 6.15 -41.90 -7.55
C ALA A 48 7.39 -42.79 -7.79
N LEU A 49 8.42 -42.67 -6.95
CA LEU A 49 9.63 -43.49 -7.02
C LEU A 49 9.37 -44.94 -6.56
N VAL A 50 8.46 -45.15 -5.60
CA VAL A 50 8.01 -46.49 -5.17
C VAL A 50 7.46 -47.32 -6.34
N ASN A 51 6.87 -46.69 -7.36
CA ASN A 51 6.32 -47.38 -8.52
C ASN A 51 7.37 -47.78 -9.57
N ASN A 52 8.58 -47.20 -9.55
CA ASN A 52 9.59 -47.32 -10.62
C ASN A 52 11.01 -47.73 -10.16
N TYR A 53 11.14 -48.44 -9.04
CA TYR A 53 12.39 -49.07 -8.54
C TYR A 53 13.33 -48.15 -7.71
N ILE A 54 13.89 -48.76 -6.64
CA ILE A 54 15.04 -48.42 -5.78
C ILE A 54 14.73 -47.77 -4.40
N GLU A 55 14.84 -48.60 -3.35
CA GLU A 55 14.90 -48.31 -1.91
C GLU A 55 16.17 -47.54 -1.47
N SER A 56 16.69 -46.62 -2.28
CA SER A 56 17.92 -45.89 -1.91
C SER A 56 17.56 -44.62 -1.13
N PRO A 57 17.81 -44.56 0.20
CA PRO A 57 17.55 -43.35 0.99
C PRO A 57 18.34 -42.13 0.50
N GLU A 58 19.40 -42.35 -0.27
CA GLU A 58 20.25 -41.33 -0.88
C GLU A 58 19.50 -40.43 -1.86
N VAL A 59 18.62 -40.98 -2.71
CA VAL A 59 17.86 -40.20 -3.71
C VAL A 59 16.83 -39.28 -3.05
N VAL A 60 16.18 -39.77 -1.98
CA VAL A 60 15.21 -38.98 -1.21
C VAL A 60 15.89 -37.83 -0.49
N ALA A 61 17.06 -38.07 0.12
CA ALA A 61 17.85 -37.03 0.76
C ALA A 61 18.30 -35.95 -0.23
N LEU A 62 18.77 -36.35 -1.41
CA LEU A 62 19.27 -35.42 -2.43
C LEU A 62 18.14 -34.56 -3.02
N THR A 63 16.98 -35.14 -3.30
CA THR A 63 15.80 -34.39 -3.76
C THR A 63 15.25 -33.45 -2.68
N ALA A 64 15.24 -33.86 -1.41
CA ALA A 64 14.84 -33.00 -0.29
C ALA A 64 15.78 -31.81 -0.10
N LEU A 65 17.10 -32.02 -0.19
CA LEU A 65 18.09 -30.96 -0.10
C LEU A 65 17.92 -29.94 -1.24
N ILE A 66 17.72 -30.42 -2.47
CA ILE A 66 17.49 -29.55 -3.63
C ILE A 66 16.21 -28.73 -3.46
N LEU A 67 15.08 -29.37 -3.14
CA LEU A 67 13.80 -28.68 -2.94
C LEU A 67 13.88 -27.64 -1.83
N THR A 68 14.51 -28.00 -0.71
CA THR A 68 14.69 -27.09 0.43
C THR A 68 15.57 -25.90 0.06
N ALA A 69 16.67 -26.13 -0.65
CA ALA A 69 17.55 -25.05 -1.12
C ALA A 69 16.82 -24.10 -2.08
N ILE A 70 16.06 -24.63 -3.04
CA ILE A 70 15.27 -23.82 -3.97
C ILE A 70 14.23 -22.98 -3.22
N SER A 71 13.47 -23.57 -2.31
CA SER A 71 12.47 -22.86 -1.52
C SER A 71 13.07 -21.76 -0.64
N LEU A 72 14.25 -21.97 -0.06
CA LEU A 72 14.96 -20.95 0.71
C LEU A 72 15.37 -19.75 -0.15
N VAL A 73 15.90 -20.00 -1.35
CA VAL A 73 16.26 -18.93 -2.29
C VAL A 73 15.03 -18.13 -2.72
N ILE A 74 13.94 -18.83 -3.08
CA ILE A 74 12.68 -18.17 -3.46
C ILE A 74 12.13 -17.31 -2.30
N ALA A 75 12.12 -17.86 -1.09
CA ALA A 75 11.65 -17.14 0.10
C ALA A 75 12.51 -15.90 0.39
N PHE A 76 13.83 -16.01 0.29
CA PHE A 76 14.75 -14.88 0.48
C PHE A 76 14.52 -13.78 -0.55
N VAL A 77 14.46 -14.13 -1.84
CA VAL A 77 14.24 -13.17 -2.93
C VAL A 77 12.88 -12.49 -2.79
N THR A 78 11.82 -13.25 -2.52
CA THR A 78 10.46 -12.70 -2.36
C THR A 78 10.38 -11.72 -1.20
N THR A 79 11.04 -12.03 -0.08
CA THR A 79 11.07 -11.15 1.09
C THR A 79 11.80 -9.85 0.79
N GLN A 80 12.98 -9.92 0.16
CA GLN A 80 13.75 -8.74 -0.21
C GLN A 80 12.98 -7.84 -1.18
N VAL A 81 12.31 -8.43 -2.18
CA VAL A 81 11.50 -7.69 -3.14
C VAL A 81 10.32 -7.01 -2.43
N LEU A 82 9.64 -7.71 -1.52
CA LEU A 82 8.52 -7.16 -0.78
C LEU A 82 8.94 -5.99 0.12
N GLU A 83 10.05 -6.12 0.84
CA GLU A 83 10.59 -5.06 1.70
C GLU A 83 10.94 -3.81 0.88
N ASN A 84 11.60 -4.01 -0.27
CA ASN A 84 11.93 -2.92 -1.18
C ASN A 84 10.67 -2.22 -1.70
N LEU A 85 9.68 -2.98 -2.17
CA LEU A 85 8.40 -2.42 -2.65
C LEU A 85 7.65 -1.65 -1.55
N ALA A 86 7.61 -2.19 -0.34
CA ALA A 86 6.99 -1.54 0.81
C ALA A 86 7.70 -0.23 1.17
N SER A 87 9.03 -0.21 1.14
CA SER A 87 9.82 1.00 1.40
C SER A 87 9.58 2.09 0.35
N VAL A 88 9.55 1.73 -0.93
CA VAL A 88 9.28 2.66 -2.03
C VAL A 88 7.86 3.21 -1.95
N SER A 89 6.88 2.35 -1.67
CA SER A 89 5.50 2.77 -1.47
C SER A 89 5.36 3.78 -0.32
N ARG A 90 6.01 3.50 0.82
CA ARG A 90 6.03 4.43 1.96
C ARG A 90 6.66 5.78 1.61
N MET A 91 7.81 5.78 0.93
CA MET A 91 8.47 7.01 0.49
C MET A 91 7.60 7.81 -0.49
N LYS A 92 6.92 7.14 -1.44
CA LYS A 92 5.96 7.77 -2.36
C LYS A 92 4.85 8.48 -1.57
N SER A 93 4.24 7.81 -0.59
CA SER A 93 3.15 8.38 0.20
C SER A 93 3.60 9.55 1.07
N GLU A 94 4.78 9.45 1.69
CA GLU A 94 5.36 10.55 2.46
C GLU A 94 5.68 11.75 1.58
N PHE A 95 6.27 11.52 0.40
CA PHE A 95 6.53 12.56 -0.58
C PHE A 95 5.24 13.28 -1.01
N ILE A 96 4.19 12.53 -1.37
CA ILE A 96 2.89 13.11 -1.75
C ILE A 96 2.33 13.96 -0.60
N SER A 97 2.38 13.46 0.64
CA SER A 97 1.88 14.19 1.81
C SER A 97 2.60 15.53 2.01
N ILE A 98 3.94 15.53 1.92
CA ILE A 98 4.76 16.72 2.07
C ILE A 98 4.47 17.73 0.96
N VAL A 99 4.48 17.29 -0.30
CA VAL A 99 4.23 18.16 -1.46
C VAL A 99 2.82 18.76 -1.38
N SER A 100 1.80 17.97 -1.07
CA SER A 100 0.43 18.47 -0.92
C SER A 100 0.31 19.52 0.19
N HIS A 101 0.99 19.31 1.32
CA HIS A 101 1.02 20.30 2.41
C HIS A 101 1.73 21.59 1.97
N GLN A 102 2.88 21.48 1.31
CA GLN A 102 3.65 22.63 0.85
C GLN A 102 2.96 23.40 -0.28
N LEU A 103 2.15 22.75 -1.12
CA LEU A 103 1.39 23.40 -2.20
C LEU A 103 0.10 24.09 -1.73
N ARG A 104 -0.48 23.67 -0.61
CA ARG A 104 -1.71 24.27 -0.07
C ARG A 104 -1.52 25.76 0.26
N SER A 105 -0.40 26.11 0.87
CA SER A 105 -0.08 27.49 1.24
C SER A 105 0.06 28.44 0.03
N PRO A 106 0.91 28.16 -0.99
CA PRO A 106 1.04 29.03 -2.15
C PRO A 106 -0.25 29.11 -2.98
N LEU A 107 -1.04 28.03 -3.09
CA LEU A 107 -2.35 28.09 -3.75
C LEU A 107 -3.36 28.94 -2.97
N SER A 108 -3.33 28.88 -1.64
CA SER A 108 -4.14 29.76 -0.81
C SER A 108 -3.74 31.23 -1.05
N ASN A 109 -2.44 31.53 -1.04
CA ASN A 109 -1.94 32.88 -1.31
C ASN A 109 -2.33 33.37 -2.72
N LEU A 110 -2.28 32.50 -3.72
CA LEU A 110 -2.72 32.82 -5.08
C LEU A 110 -4.22 33.17 -5.13
N LYS A 111 -5.06 32.36 -4.49
CA LYS A 111 -6.50 32.63 -4.36
C LYS A 111 -6.75 33.98 -3.69
N TRP A 112 -6.07 34.25 -2.56
CA TRP A 112 -6.19 35.52 -1.84
C TRP A 112 -5.76 36.71 -2.70
N ALA A 113 -4.67 36.58 -3.46
CA ALA A 113 -4.21 37.64 -4.37
C ALA A 113 -5.24 37.93 -5.47
N ILE A 114 -5.83 36.88 -6.07
CA ILE A 114 -6.88 37.03 -7.08
C ILE A 114 -8.13 37.68 -6.46
N GLU A 115 -8.56 37.25 -5.27
CA GLU A 115 -9.71 37.84 -4.57
C GLU A 115 -9.47 39.31 -4.21
N LEU A 116 -8.25 39.66 -3.82
CA LEU A 116 -7.87 41.05 -3.55
C LEU A 116 -7.91 41.91 -4.82
N LEU A 117 -7.39 41.40 -5.95
CA LEU A 117 -7.45 42.09 -7.24
C LEU A 117 -8.91 42.30 -7.68
N MET A 118 -9.75 41.28 -7.58
CA MET A 118 -11.17 41.35 -7.94
C MET A 118 -11.99 42.24 -6.99
N SER A 119 -11.53 42.47 -5.76
CA SER A 119 -12.23 43.32 -4.78
C SER A 119 -12.24 44.82 -5.12
N GLY A 120 -11.45 45.25 -6.12
CA GLY A 120 -11.32 46.67 -6.51
C GLY A 120 -10.50 47.52 -5.53
N ARG A 121 -9.99 46.94 -4.44
CA ARG A 121 -9.20 47.64 -3.41
C ARG A 121 -7.84 48.14 -3.91
N LEU A 122 -7.30 47.55 -4.98
CA LEU A 122 -6.03 47.92 -5.59
C LEU A 122 -6.20 48.82 -6.83
N GLY A 123 -7.42 49.23 -7.15
CA GLY A 123 -7.77 50.00 -8.35
C GLY A 123 -8.95 49.39 -9.11
N LYS A 124 -9.48 50.13 -10.08
CA LYS A 124 -10.54 49.62 -10.96
C LYS A 124 -9.97 48.56 -11.90
N VAL A 125 -10.61 47.40 -11.93
CA VAL A 125 -10.32 46.30 -12.85
C VAL A 125 -11.19 46.49 -14.09
N GLU A 126 -10.59 46.38 -15.28
CA GLU A 126 -11.33 46.41 -16.55
C GLU A 126 -12.17 45.14 -16.73
N GLU A 127 -13.29 45.22 -17.46
CA GLU A 127 -14.21 44.10 -17.66
C GLU A 127 -13.51 42.84 -18.21
N LYS A 128 -12.61 43.02 -19.20
CA LYS A 128 -11.78 41.93 -19.74
C LYS A 128 -10.83 41.31 -18.70
N GLN A 129 -10.27 42.11 -17.80
CA GLN A 129 -9.39 41.61 -16.74
C GLN A 129 -10.16 40.79 -15.70
N THR A 130 -11.42 41.14 -15.46
CA THR A 130 -12.32 40.42 -14.55
C THR A 130 -12.59 39.00 -15.03
N GLU A 131 -12.78 38.80 -16.33
CA GLU A 131 -12.92 37.46 -16.94
C GLU A 131 -11.66 36.60 -16.73
N TYR A 132 -10.47 37.15 -16.95
CA TYR A 132 -9.20 36.45 -16.69
C TYR A 132 -9.03 36.09 -15.20
N PHE A 133 -9.42 36.97 -14.28
CA PHE A 133 -9.36 36.67 -12.85
C PHE A 133 -10.33 35.56 -12.44
N HIS A 134 -11.51 35.48 -13.05
CA HIS A 134 -12.42 34.35 -12.86
C HIS A 134 -11.79 33.03 -13.30
N ILE A 135 -11.15 33.01 -14.49
CA ILE A 135 -10.45 31.82 -14.99
C ILE A 135 -9.32 31.40 -14.04
N LEU A 136 -8.50 32.35 -13.56
CA LEU A 136 -7.42 32.07 -12.62
C LEU A 136 -7.95 31.55 -11.28
N LYS A 137 -9.05 32.11 -10.78
CA LYS A 137 -9.70 31.66 -9.55
C LYS A 137 -10.20 30.22 -9.69
N GLU A 138 -10.85 29.91 -10.80
CA GLU A 138 -11.35 28.56 -11.08
C GLU A 138 -10.21 27.55 -11.20
N ASN A 139 -9.15 27.88 -11.96
CA ASN A 139 -7.97 27.02 -12.07
C ASN A 139 -7.28 26.81 -10.72
N SER A 140 -7.13 27.84 -9.89
CA SER A 140 -6.58 27.71 -8.55
C SER A 140 -7.43 26.80 -7.66
N ALA A 141 -8.76 26.85 -7.78
CA ALA A 141 -9.66 25.97 -7.05
C ALA A 141 -9.53 24.52 -7.53
N ARG A 142 -9.50 24.29 -8.85
CA ARG A 142 -9.27 22.97 -9.46
C ARG A 142 -7.93 22.37 -9.02
N MET A 143 -6.85 23.15 -8.98
CA MET A 143 -5.55 22.68 -8.48
C MET A 143 -5.61 22.24 -7.02
N HIS A 144 -6.34 22.98 -6.17
CA HIS A 144 -6.52 22.61 -4.78
C HIS A 144 -7.28 21.29 -4.63
N GLU A 145 -8.33 21.08 -5.43
CA GLU A 145 -9.09 19.83 -5.47
C GLU A 145 -8.21 18.66 -5.91
N LEU A 146 -7.46 18.80 -7.00
CA LEU A 146 -6.56 17.74 -7.50
C LEU A 146 -5.49 17.32 -6.47
N ILE A 147 -4.92 18.28 -5.73
CA ILE A 147 -3.96 18.00 -4.66
C ILE A 147 -4.62 17.27 -3.49
N SER A 148 -5.86 17.63 -3.17
CA SER A 148 -6.65 16.97 -2.14
C SER A 148 -6.94 15.52 -2.53
N ASP A 149 -7.39 15.30 -3.77
CA ASP A 149 -7.68 13.97 -4.30
C ASP A 149 -6.44 13.08 -4.31
N LEU A 150 -5.30 13.62 -4.74
CA LEU A 150 -4.02 12.90 -4.71
C LEU A 150 -3.65 12.45 -3.28
N LEU A 151 -3.89 13.29 -2.28
CA LEU A 151 -3.64 12.97 -0.87
C LEU A 151 -4.60 11.90 -0.36
N VAL A 152 -5.88 11.96 -0.74
CA VAL A 152 -6.88 10.94 -0.41
C VAL A 152 -6.46 9.59 -0.99
N ILE A 153 -6.08 9.54 -2.28
CA ILE A 153 -5.60 8.32 -2.94
C ILE A 153 -4.37 7.76 -2.20
N SER A 154 -3.40 8.61 -1.87
CA SER A 154 -2.19 8.20 -1.14
C SER A 154 -2.51 7.62 0.25
N HIS A 155 -3.50 8.16 0.96
CA HIS A 155 -3.95 7.60 2.23
C HIS A 155 -4.73 6.30 2.06
N MET A 156 -5.51 6.17 0.99
CA MET A 156 -6.23 4.94 0.67
C MET A 156 -5.28 3.79 0.33
N GLU A 157 -4.21 4.06 -0.41
CA GLU A 157 -3.17 3.07 -0.73
C GLU A 157 -2.44 2.53 0.51
N THR A 158 -2.33 3.34 1.57
CA THR A 158 -1.57 2.98 2.79
C THR A 158 -2.42 2.41 3.91
N ALA A 159 -3.55 3.04 4.24
CA ALA A 159 -4.39 2.66 5.37
C ALA A 159 -5.54 1.70 5.00
N GLY A 160 -5.80 1.48 3.70
CA GLY A 160 -6.99 0.75 3.27
C GLY A 160 -8.30 1.46 3.63
N PHE A 161 -9.43 0.90 3.18
CA PHE A 161 -10.76 1.49 3.40
C PHE A 161 -11.24 1.27 4.84
N PHE A 162 -11.08 2.27 5.72
CA PHE A 162 -11.79 2.30 7.01
C PHE A 162 -13.13 3.02 6.86
N SER A 163 -14.10 2.35 6.23
CA SER A 163 -15.48 2.84 6.21
C SER A 163 -16.17 2.53 7.54
N LYS A 164 -16.37 3.56 8.37
CA LYS A 164 -17.18 3.44 9.59
C LYS A 164 -18.65 3.48 9.18
N LYS A 165 -19.25 2.29 9.00
CA LYS A 165 -20.69 2.19 8.72
C LYS A 165 -21.47 2.71 9.93
N THR A 166 -22.16 3.83 9.76
CA THR A 166 -23.14 4.35 10.72
C THR A 166 -24.53 4.28 10.07
N PRO A 167 -25.60 3.99 10.83
CA PRO A 167 -26.95 4.10 10.30
C PRO A 167 -27.20 5.56 9.89
N PHE A 168 -27.68 5.77 8.67
CA PHE A 168 -28.05 7.08 8.13
C PHE A 168 -29.35 6.94 7.32
N SER A 169 -30.14 8.02 7.27
CA SER A 169 -31.35 8.05 6.45
C SER A 169 -31.01 8.49 5.03
N LEU A 170 -31.42 7.71 4.03
CA LEU A 170 -31.25 8.10 2.61
C LEU A 170 -32.03 9.38 2.27
N THR A 171 -33.19 9.60 2.91
CA THR A 171 -34.02 10.80 2.69
C THR A 171 -33.39 12.09 3.22
N GLU A 172 -32.40 12.00 4.11
CA GLU A 172 -31.63 13.16 4.61
C GLU A 172 -30.43 13.50 3.71
N LEU A 173 -29.97 12.57 2.89
CA LEU A 173 -28.81 12.74 1.99
C LEU A 173 -29.17 13.31 0.61
N THR A 174 -30.44 13.21 0.21
CA THR A 174 -30.92 13.58 -1.13
C THR A 174 -31.72 14.88 -1.17
N LYS A 175 -31.71 15.67 -0.08
CA LYS A 175 -32.28 17.03 -0.04
C LYS A 175 -31.16 18.06 -0.13
#